data_AF-A0A7C7WD12-F1
#
_entry.id   AF-A0A7C7WD12-F1
#
_cell.length_a   1.000
_cell.length_b   1.000
_cell.length_c   1.000
_cell.angle_alpha   90.00
_cell.angle_beta   90.00
_cell.angle_gamma   90.00
#
_symmetry.space_group_name_H-M   'P 1'
#
loop_
_entity.id
_entity.type
_entity.pdbx_description
1 polymer ?
#
loop_
_entity_poly.entity_id
_entity_poly.type
_entity_poly.pdbx_seq_one_letter_code
_entity_poly.pdbx_strand_id
1 'polypeptide(L)' 'MTATDTTIAELDEAQVRVDLAAAFRLAARMDLHESVANHFSATVSADGKRFLCNPRWRHFG' A
#
# COMPACT_ATOMS: atom_id res chain seq x y z
N MET A 1 -3.86 -7.77 -33.12
CA MET A 1 -4.58 -7.87 -31.85
C MET A 1 -3.89 -6.93 -30.87
N THR A 2 -4.22 -5.65 -30.94
CA THR A 2 -3.66 -4.58 -30.11
C THR A 2 -4.37 -4.61 -28.76
N ALA A 3 -3.67 -5.07 -27.72
CA ALA A 3 -4.17 -5.00 -26.36
C ALA A 3 -4.46 -3.53 -26.04
N THR A 4 -5.70 -3.27 -25.67
CA THR A 4 -6.19 -1.98 -25.19
C THR A 4 -5.29 -1.49 -24.05
N ASP A 5 -4.47 -0.50 -24.40
CA ASP A 5 -3.76 0.41 -23.51
C ASP A 5 -4.77 1.00 -22.53
N THR A 6 -4.95 0.29 -21.41
CA THR A 6 -5.87 0.70 -20.38
C THR A 6 -5.16 1.80 -19.62
N THR A 7 -5.48 3.02 -19.99
CA THR A 7 -5.19 4.30 -19.32
C THR A 7 -5.80 4.32 -17.92
N ILE A 8 -5.47 3.34 -17.07
CA ILE A 8 -5.46 3.57 -15.63
C ILE A 8 -4.29 4.53 -15.44
N ALA A 9 -4.60 5.80 -15.18
CA ALA A 9 -3.61 6.79 -14.77
C ALA A 9 -2.63 6.11 -13.80
N GLU A 10 -1.33 6.22 -14.05
CA GLU A 10 -0.34 5.75 -13.07
C GLU A 10 -0.77 6.30 -11.70
N LEU A 11 -1.05 5.38 -10.78
CA LEU A 11 -1.48 5.75 -9.43
C LEU A 11 -0.42 6.71 -8.89
N ASP A 12 -0.85 7.87 -8.38
CA ASP A 12 0.08 8.81 -7.77
C ASP A 12 0.75 8.13 -6.57
N GLU A 13 1.98 7.64 -6.78
CA GLU A 13 2.72 6.91 -5.79
C GLU A 13 2.89 7.72 -4.50
N ALA A 14 3.01 9.06 -4.60
CA ALA A 14 3.10 9.91 -3.42
C ALA A 14 1.82 9.84 -2.58
N GLN A 15 0.65 9.90 -3.22
CA GLN A 15 -0.63 9.76 -2.53
C GLN A 15 -0.82 8.35 -1.96
N VAL A 16 -0.46 7.30 -2.71
CA VAL A 16 -0.54 5.91 -2.21
C VAL A 16 0.35 5.72 -0.96
N ARG A 17 1.54 6.35 -0.91
CA ARG A 17 2.40 6.36 0.29
C ARG A 17 1.73 7.04 1.48
N VAL A 18 1.05 8.17 1.25
CA VAL A 18 0.29 8.88 2.28
C VAL A 18 -0.84 8.01 2.82
N ASP A 19 -1.63 7.39 1.94
CA ASP A 19 -2.79 6.59 2.31
C ASP A 19 -2.37 5.31 3.05
N LEU A 20 -1.33 4.62 2.59
CA LEU A 20 -0.78 3.44 3.26
C LEU A 20 -0.24 3.81 4.66
N ALA A 21 0.44 4.95 4.80
CA ALA A 21 0.89 5.44 6.09
C ALA A 21 -0.28 5.81 7.02
N ALA A 22 -1.37 6.37 6.49
CA ALA A 22 -2.59 6.62 7.25
C ALA A 22 -3.25 5.31 7.71
N ALA A 23 -3.31 4.29 6.85
CA ALA A 23 -3.85 2.98 7.18
C ALA A 23 -3.10 2.31 8.35
N PHE A 24 -1.76 2.38 8.38
CA PHE A 24 -0.99 1.91 9.53
C PHE A 24 -1.39 2.61 10.83
N ARG A 25 -1.49 3.95 10.81
CA ARG A 25 -1.86 4.73 12.00
C ARG A 25 -3.29 4.46 12.46
N LEU A 26 -4.22 4.24 11.53
CA LEU A 26 -5.59 3.86 11.86
C LEU A 26 -5.63 2.47 12.49
N ALA A 27 -4.93 1.48 11.90
CA ALA A 27 -4.84 0.14 12.46
C ALA A 27 -4.23 0.15 13.87
N ALA A 28 -3.18 0.96 14.10
CA ALA A 28 -2.59 1.18 15.42
C ALA A 28 -3.60 1.77 16.42
N ARG A 29 -4.37 2.79 16.04
CA ARG A 29 -5.38 3.43 16.90
C ARG A 29 -6.57 2.51 17.22
N MET A 30 -6.87 1.57 16.33
CA MET A 30 -8.00 0.66 16.45
C MET A 30 -7.61 -0.70 17.05
N ASP A 31 -6.37 -0.88 17.51
CA ASP A 31 -5.84 -2.13 18.05
C ASP A 31 -5.92 -3.31 17.05
N LEU A 32 -5.81 -3.02 15.75
CA LEU A 32 -5.84 -3.99 14.66
C LEU A 32 -4.42 -4.42 14.24
N HIS A 33 -3.55 -4.70 15.21
CA HIS A 33 -2.15 -5.04 14.96
C HIS A 33 -1.65 -6.24 15.76
N GLU A 34 -0.95 -7.16 15.11
CA GLU A 34 -0.29 -8.30 15.74
C GLU A 34 1.23 -8.04 15.86
N SER A 35 1.61 -7.18 16.82
CA SER A 35 3.02 -6.77 17.02
C SER A 35 3.66 -6.33 15.69
N VAL A 36 4.61 -7.11 15.15
CA VAL A 36 5.29 -6.85 13.87
C VAL A 36 4.94 -7.84 12.77
N ALA A 37 3.95 -8.71 12.99
CA ALA A 37 3.57 -9.77 12.06
C ALA A 37 2.65 -9.26 10.94
N ASN A 38 1.92 -8.16 11.15
CA ASN A 38 1.04 -7.60 10.13
C ASN A 38 1.81 -7.11 8.90
N HIS A 39 1.19 -7.27 7.75
CA HIS A 39 1.70 -6.78 6.49
C HIS A 39 0.59 -6.11 5.68
N PHE A 40 0.72 -4.80 5.43
CA PHE A 40 -0.14 -4.13 4.45
C PHE A 40 0.70 -3.74 3.24
N SER A 41 0.11 -3.92 2.07
CA SER A 41 0.68 -3.48 0.80
C SER A 41 -0.36 -2.72 -0.02
N ALA A 42 0.14 -1.86 -0.90
CA ALA A 42 -0.70 -1.11 -1.85
C ALA A 42 -0.01 -1.10 -3.22
N THR A 43 -0.76 -1.41 -4.28
CA THR A 43 -0.21 -1.38 -5.65
C THR A 43 0.00 0.05 -6.13
N VAL A 44 1.04 0.27 -6.92
CA VAL A 44 1.36 1.56 -7.57
C VAL A 44 1.44 1.42 -9.09
N SER A 45 1.06 0.27 -9.63
CA SER A 45 1.02 0.02 -11.07
C SER A 45 -0.28 -0.65 -11.47
N ALA A 46 -0.79 -0.30 -12.65
CA ALA A 46 -2.05 -0.86 -13.17
C ALA A 46 -2.00 -2.39 -13.34
N ASP A 47 -0.80 -2.94 -13.59
CA ASP A 47 -0.58 -4.38 -13.74
C ASP A 47 -0.38 -5.13 -12.41
N GLY A 48 -0.40 -4.43 -11.26
CA GLY A 48 -0.24 -5.03 -9.94
C GLY A 48 1.18 -5.49 -9.59
N LYS A 49 2.16 -5.35 -10.49
CA LYS A 49 3.51 -5.90 -10.30
C LYS A 49 4.40 -5.04 -9.41
N ARG A 50 4.08 -3.76 -9.25
CA ARG A 50 4.75 -2.85 -8.33
C ARG A 50 3.82 -2.52 -7.16
N PHE A 51 4.36 -2.65 -5.95
CA PHE A 51 3.63 -2.35 -4.72
C PHE A 51 4.55 -1.81 -3.63
N LEU A 52 3.94 -1.04 -2.73
CA LEU A 52 4.52 -0.57 -1.48
C LEU A 52 4.18 -1.56 -0.37
N CYS A 53 5.01 -1.62 0.67
CA CYS A 53 4.86 -2.53 1.80
C CYS A 53 5.46 -1.90 3.07
N ASN A 54 4.96 -2.26 4.25
CA ASN A 54 5.58 -1.87 5.51
C ASN A 54 7.02 -2.41 5.65
N PRO A 55 7.94 -1.62 6.24
CA PRO A 55 9.27 -2.11 6.57
C PRO A 55 9.21 -3.35 7.46
N ARG A 56 10.08 -4.32 7.19
CA ARG A 56 10.20 -5.54 7.99
C ARG A 56 10.45 -5.20 9.45
N TRP A 57 9.69 -5.86 10.33
CA TRP A 57 9.83 -5.79 11.79
C TRP A 57 9.59 -4.41 12.40
N ARG A 58 8.84 -3.55 11.72
CA ARG A 58 8.39 -2.27 12.26
C ARG A 58 6.93 -2.34 12.63
N HIS A 59 6.61 -1.94 13.87
CA HIS A 59 5.24 -1.79 14.33
C HIS A 59 4.53 -0.68 13.56
N PHE A 60 3.19 -0.72 13.50
CA PHE A 60 2.41 0.38 12.96
C PHE A 60 2.47 1.57 13.95
N GLY A 61 3.16 2.66 13.57
CA GLY A 61 3.41 3.85 14.41
C GLY A 61 4.39 4.83 13.79
#